data_AF-A0A351ADB1-F1
#
_entry.id   AF-A0A351ADB1-F1
#
_cell.length_a   1.000
_cell.length_b   1.000
_cell.length_c   1.000
_cell.angle_alpha   90.00
_cell.angle_beta   90.00
_cell.angle_gamma   90.00
#
_symmetry.space_group_name_H-M   'P 1'
#
loop_
_entity.id
_entity.type
_entity.pdbx_description
1 polymer ?
#
loop_
_entity_poly.entity_id
_entity_poly.type
_entity_poly.pdbx_seq_one_letter_code
_entity_poly.pdbx_strand_id
1 'polypeptide(L)'
;MDDPRAPEDAVKDAAEMARRRLDQADADMEARMQELEASARGARERHESRQAEQKSSAPVADPEIARGAGLGLAIAYAVIGLPLLGFLIGYFLDGQRLNGPMGGIFGLLGGVLGVGYAIYRVQTQARRG
;
A
#
# COMPACT_ATOMS: atom_id res chain seq x y z
N MET A 1 51.87 23.16 43.22
CA MET A 1 51.53 21.74 43.45
C MET A 1 51.35 21.15 42.07
N ASP A 2 52.48 20.87 41.43
CA ASP A 2 52.57 20.31 40.09
C ASP A 2 52.47 18.79 40.24
N ASP A 3 51.36 18.19 39.77
CA ASP A 3 51.16 16.74 39.79
C ASP A 3 52.01 16.11 38.67
N PRO A 4 53.07 15.33 38.96
CA PRO A 4 53.95 14.78 37.96
C PRO A 4 53.43 13.40 37.53
N ARG A 5 52.25 13.36 36.91
CA ARG A 5 51.83 12.15 36.19
C ARG A 5 52.44 12.22 34.81
N ALA A 6 53.25 11.22 34.48
CA ALA A 6 53.80 11.10 33.14
C ALA A 6 52.62 11.10 32.14
N PRO A 7 52.72 11.83 31.01
CA PRO A 7 51.61 12.00 30.06
C PRO A 7 51.05 10.66 29.55
N GLU A 8 51.87 9.61 29.60
CA GLU A 8 51.53 8.21 29.31
C GLU A 8 50.50 7.59 30.27
N ASP A 9 50.46 7.98 31.54
CA ASP A 9 49.48 7.46 32.51
C ASP A 9 48.12 8.14 32.33
N ALA A 10 48.11 9.44 32.02
CA ALA A 10 46.88 10.16 31.67
C ALA A 10 46.21 9.61 30.39
N VAL A 11 47.01 9.18 29.41
CA VAL A 11 46.52 8.55 28.18
C VAL A 11 45.95 7.15 28.45
N LYS A 12 46.57 6.35 29.33
CA LYS A 12 46.05 5.04 29.72
C LYS A 12 44.73 5.14 30.47
N ASP A 13 44.62 6.06 31.41
CA ASP A 13 43.38 6.30 32.16
C ASP A 13 42.24 6.75 31.24
N ALA A 14 42.54 7.62 30.26
CA ALA A 14 41.57 8.05 29.26
C ALA A 14 41.13 6.89 28.35
N ALA A 15 42.04 6.02 27.93
CA ALA A 15 41.74 4.84 27.14
C ALA A 15 40.90 3.82 27.91
N GLU A 16 41.18 3.60 29.20
CA GLU A 16 40.41 2.69 30.04
C GLU A 16 39.00 3.23 30.31
N MET A 17 38.85 4.53 30.56
CA MET A 17 37.54 5.17 30.67
C MET A 17 36.74 5.10 29.37
N ALA A 18 37.38 5.27 28.21
CA ALA A 18 36.72 5.12 26.92
C ALA A 18 36.24 3.68 26.70
N ARG A 19 37.05 2.69 27.09
CA ARG A 19 36.71 1.26 26.97
C ARG A 19 35.51 0.88 27.84
N ARG A 20 35.49 1.32 29.10
CA ARG A 20 34.34 1.09 30.01
C ARG A 20 33.05 1.72 29.49
N ARG A 21 33.13 2.90 28.86
CA ARG A 21 31.95 3.55 28.25
C ARG A 21 31.44 2.81 27.01
N LEU A 22 32.34 2.24 26.21
CA LEU A 22 31.96 1.40 25.07
C LEU A 22 31.30 0.11 25.55
N ASP A 23 31.88 -0.57 26.54
CA ASP A 23 31.31 -1.82 27.09
C ASP A 23 29.91 -1.57 27.69
N GLN A 24 29.69 -0.42 28.35
CA GLN A 24 28.37 -0.02 28.85
C GLN A 24 27.38 0.29 27.71
N ALA A 25 27.83 0.99 26.67
CA ALA A 25 26.99 1.31 25.52
C ALA A 25 26.58 0.05 24.75
N ASP A 26 27.48 -0.91 24.60
CA ASP A 26 27.19 -2.19 23.95
C ASP A 26 26.15 -3.00 24.74
N ALA A 27 26.28 -3.07 26.06
CA ALA A 27 25.30 -3.76 26.92
C ALA A 27 23.91 -3.11 26.85
N ASP A 28 23.83 -1.78 26.85
CA ASP A 28 22.57 -1.04 26.71
C ASP A 28 21.95 -1.21 25.31
N MET A 29 22.77 -1.28 24.26
CA MET A 29 22.30 -1.55 22.90
C MET A 29 21.75 -2.97 22.76
N GLU A 30 22.45 -3.96 23.30
CA GLU A 30 22.01 -5.36 23.31
C GLU A 30 20.64 -5.51 23.99
N ALA A 31 20.46 -4.86 25.15
CA ALA A 31 19.18 -4.88 25.88
C ALA A 31 18.03 -4.26 25.06
N ARG A 32 18.28 -3.14 24.38
CA ARG A 32 17.28 -2.49 23.51
C ARG A 32 16.97 -3.32 22.27
N MET A 33 17.95 -4.01 21.70
CA MET A 33 17.71 -4.91 20.56
C MET A 33 16.83 -6.08 20.96
N GLN A 34 17.07 -6.68 22.13
CA GLN A 34 16.24 -7.76 22.66
C GLN A 34 14.79 -7.30 22.93
N GLU A 35 14.61 -6.11 23.49
CA GLU A 35 13.28 -5.52 23.71
C GLU A 35 12.56 -5.25 22.38
N LEU A 36 13.27 -4.72 21.38
CA LEU A 36 12.72 -4.47 20.05
C LEU A 36 12.32 -5.78 19.36
N GLU A 37 13.14 -6.82 19.48
CA GLU A 37 12.85 -8.14 18.93
C GLU A 37 11.63 -8.78 19.61
N ALA A 38 11.53 -8.70 20.93
CA ALA A 38 10.36 -9.18 21.67
C ALA A 38 9.07 -8.45 21.25
N SER A 39 9.15 -7.13 21.08
CA SER A 39 8.03 -6.31 20.60
C SER A 39 7.64 -6.66 19.16
N ALA A 40 8.61 -6.84 18.27
CA ALA A 40 8.38 -7.22 16.89
C ALA A 40 7.74 -8.62 16.76
N ARG A 41 8.20 -9.59 17.56
CA ARG A 41 7.61 -10.94 17.62
C ARG A 41 6.15 -10.88 18.10
N GLY A 42 5.87 -10.14 19.17
CA GLY A 42 4.51 -9.96 19.67
C GLY A 42 3.58 -9.23 18.69
N ALA A 43 4.10 -8.25 17.93
CA ALA A 43 3.34 -7.58 16.88
C ALA A 43 3.02 -8.52 15.70
N ARG A 44 3.96 -9.39 15.34
CA ARG A 44 3.80 -10.38 14.27
C ARG A 44 2.77 -11.44 14.63
N GLU A 45 2.83 -12.00 15.83
CA GLU A 45 1.83 -12.98 16.31
C GLU A 45 0.41 -12.38 16.32
N ARG A 46 0.24 -11.13 16.76
CA ARG A 46 -1.06 -10.43 16.71
C ARG A 46 -1.56 -10.17 15.30
N HIS A 47 -0.66 -9.96 14.34
CA HIS A 47 -1.01 -9.79 12.94
C HIS A 47 -1.43 -11.11 12.30
N GLU A 48 -0.69 -12.19 12.58
CA GLU A 48 -0.98 -13.53 12.07
C GLU A 48 -2.28 -14.07 12.65
N SER A 49 -2.55 -13.88 13.95
CA SER A 49 -3.81 -14.27 14.57
C SER A 49 -5.02 -13.49 14.02
N ARG A 50 -4.90 -12.18 13.83
CA ARG A 50 -5.97 -11.36 13.22
C ARG A 50 -6.23 -11.72 11.77
N GLN A 51 -5.21 -12.06 10.99
CA GLN A 51 -5.41 -12.55 9.62
C GLN A 51 -6.08 -13.92 9.59
N ALA A 52 -5.73 -14.82 10.51
CA ALA A 52 -6.37 -16.13 10.62
C ALA A 52 -7.85 -15.98 10.98
N GLU A 53 -8.18 -15.11 11.94
CA GLU A 53 -9.56 -14.81 12.32
C GLU A 53 -10.34 -14.13 11.18
N GLN A 54 -9.75 -13.17 10.47
CA GLN A 54 -10.38 -12.55 9.30
C GLN A 54 -10.61 -13.55 8.16
N LYS A 55 -9.72 -14.53 7.96
CA LYS A 55 -9.92 -15.60 6.97
C LYS A 55 -11.00 -16.59 7.40
N SER A 56 -11.15 -16.87 8.69
CA SER A 56 -12.22 -17.74 9.19
C SER A 56 -13.59 -17.06 9.27
N SER A 57 -13.62 -15.73 9.43
CA SER A 57 -14.85 -14.93 9.50
C SER A 57 -15.20 -14.24 8.20
N ALA A 58 -14.41 -14.39 7.14
CA ALA A 58 -14.84 -14.02 5.81
C ALA A 58 -16.06 -14.89 5.50
N PRO A 59 -17.26 -14.30 5.32
CA PRO A 59 -18.41 -15.08 4.91
C PRO A 59 -17.98 -15.79 3.63
N VAL A 60 -18.11 -17.11 3.59
CA VAL A 60 -17.92 -17.91 2.39
C VAL A 60 -18.93 -17.33 1.39
N ALA A 61 -18.48 -16.36 0.60
CA ALA A 61 -19.34 -15.62 -0.29
C ALA A 61 -19.80 -16.64 -1.31
N ASP A 62 -21.10 -16.95 -1.29
CA ASP A 62 -21.69 -17.90 -2.21
C ASP A 62 -21.20 -17.55 -3.62
N PRO A 63 -20.56 -18.49 -4.33
CA PRO A 63 -19.90 -18.19 -5.59
C PRO A 63 -20.86 -17.61 -6.64
N GLU A 64 -22.17 -17.86 -6.51
CA GLU A 64 -23.23 -17.20 -7.29
C GLU A 64 -23.41 -15.72 -6.94
N ILE A 65 -23.45 -15.37 -5.66
CA ILE A 65 -23.59 -13.98 -5.20
C ILE A 65 -22.32 -13.19 -5.52
N ALA A 66 -21.14 -13.81 -5.35
CA ALA A 66 -19.85 -13.21 -5.69
C ALA A 66 -19.72 -12.94 -7.22
N ARG A 67 -20.25 -13.84 -8.06
CA ARG A 67 -20.30 -13.64 -9.52
C ARG A 67 -21.23 -12.49 -9.91
N GLY A 68 -22.38 -12.35 -9.27
CA GLY A 68 -23.33 -11.24 -9.51
C GLY A 68 -22.77 -9.89 -9.07
N ALA A 69 -22.19 -9.82 -7.87
CA ALA A 69 -21.61 -8.59 -7.32
C ALA A 69 -20.39 -8.11 -8.12
N GLY A 70 -19.47 -9.02 -8.48
CA GLY A 70 -18.30 -8.67 -9.29
C GLY A 70 -18.66 -8.15 -10.68
N LEU A 71 -19.76 -8.65 -11.26
CA LEU A 71 -20.20 -8.25 -12.59
C LEU A 71 -21.00 -6.94 -12.58
N GLY A 72 -21.83 -6.71 -11.55
CA GLY A 72 -22.45 -5.41 -11.31
C GLY A 72 -21.42 -4.30 -11.08
N LEU A 73 -20.35 -4.59 -10.33
CA LEU A 73 -19.24 -3.67 -10.11
C LEU A 73 -18.47 -3.37 -11.41
N ALA A 74 -18.20 -4.38 -12.23
CA ALA A 74 -17.57 -4.20 -13.54
C ALA A 74 -18.42 -3.35 -14.49
N ILE A 75 -19.76 -3.53 -14.48
CA ILE A 75 -20.68 -2.70 -15.26
C ILE A 75 -20.66 -1.25 -14.76
N ALA A 76 -20.71 -1.03 -13.44
CA ALA A 76 -20.65 0.31 -12.86
C ALA A 76 -19.36 1.04 -13.25
N TYR A 77 -18.21 0.36 -13.17
CA TYR A 77 -16.93 0.89 -13.61
C TYR A 77 -16.87 1.12 -15.11
N ALA A 78 -17.52 0.29 -15.94
CA ALA A 78 -17.54 0.51 -17.38
C ALA A 78 -18.40 1.73 -17.76
N VAL A 79 -19.57 1.88 -17.17
CA VAL A 79 -20.51 2.97 -17.48
C VAL A 79 -19.95 4.33 -17.05
N ILE A 80 -19.27 4.40 -15.91
CA ILE A 80 -18.69 5.64 -15.40
C ILE A 80 -17.26 5.85 -15.93
N GLY A 81 -16.45 4.79 -15.93
CA GLY A 81 -15.02 4.85 -16.22
C GLY A 81 -14.68 5.02 -17.69
N LEU A 82 -15.40 4.38 -18.63
CA LEU A 82 -15.12 4.58 -20.06
C LEU A 82 -15.35 6.01 -20.55
N PRO A 83 -16.47 6.70 -20.22
CA PRO A 83 -16.65 8.09 -20.62
C PRO A 83 -15.58 9.00 -19.99
N LEU A 84 -15.24 8.79 -18.72
CA LEU A 84 -14.15 9.53 -18.04
C LEU A 84 -12.79 9.30 -18.72
N LEU A 85 -12.48 8.06 -19.06
CA LEU A 85 -11.23 7.71 -19.75
C LEU A 85 -11.18 8.30 -21.17
N GLY A 86 -12.28 8.24 -21.92
CA GLY A 86 -12.40 8.86 -23.24
C GLY A 86 -12.23 10.38 -23.19
N PHE A 87 -12.83 11.03 -22.18
CA PHE A 87 -12.64 12.45 -21.92
C PHE A 87 -11.18 12.78 -21.57
N LEU A 88 -10.54 11.97 -20.73
CA LEU A 88 -9.14 12.17 -20.32
C LEU A 88 -8.17 12.04 -21.51
N ILE A 89 -8.40 11.04 -22.38
CA ILE A 89 -7.62 10.85 -23.62
C ILE A 89 -7.84 12.03 -24.57
N GLY A 90 -9.09 12.46 -24.75
CA GLY A 90 -9.42 13.63 -25.57
C GLY A 90 -8.78 14.91 -25.06
N TYR A 91 -8.78 15.15 -23.74
CA TYR A 91 -8.12 16.29 -23.10
C TYR A 91 -6.60 16.30 -23.34
N PHE A 92 -5.97 15.13 -23.31
CA PHE A 92 -4.53 15.02 -23.53
C PHE A 92 -4.15 15.22 -25.00
N LEU A 93 -4.97 14.74 -25.93
CA LEU A 93 -4.79 14.93 -27.38
C LEU A 93 -5.04 16.38 -27.82
N ASP A 94 -5.97 17.09 -27.19
CA ASP A 94 -6.27 18.51 -27.49
C ASP A 94 -5.31 19.50 -26.78
N GLY A 95 -4.19 19.00 -26.26
CA GLY A 95 -3.13 19.82 -25.67
C GLY A 95 -3.61 20.66 -24.49
N GLN A 96 -4.41 20.09 -23.59
CA GLN A 96 -4.94 20.72 -22.36
C GLN A 96 -6.03 21.79 -22.57
N ARG A 97 -6.66 21.86 -23.74
CA ARG A 97 -7.85 22.73 -23.93
C ARG A 97 -9.10 22.05 -23.38
N LEU A 98 -9.60 22.56 -22.25
CA LEU A 98 -10.85 22.09 -21.59
C LEU A 98 -12.10 22.15 -22.49
N ASN A 99 -12.11 22.99 -23.53
CA ASN A 99 -13.25 23.18 -24.46
C ASN A 99 -12.93 22.79 -25.91
N GLY A 100 -11.91 21.98 -26.13
CA GLY A 100 -11.57 21.51 -27.46
C GLY A 100 -12.64 20.54 -28.00
N PRO A 101 -13.06 20.66 -29.28
CA PRO A 101 -14.13 19.84 -29.84
C PRO A 101 -13.78 18.34 -29.84
N MET A 102 -12.49 17.98 -29.83
CA MET A 102 -12.05 16.60 -29.78
C MET A 102 -12.33 15.96 -28.41
N GLY A 103 -12.16 16.70 -27.31
CA GLY A 103 -12.46 16.22 -25.96
C GLY A 103 -13.92 15.76 -25.81
N GLY A 104 -14.85 16.54 -26.36
CA GLY A 104 -16.28 16.20 -26.39
C GLY A 104 -16.58 14.97 -27.26
N ILE A 105 -15.97 14.87 -28.44
CA ILE A 105 -16.17 13.75 -29.38
C ILE A 105 -15.67 12.43 -28.77
N PHE A 106 -14.46 12.42 -28.20
CA PHE A 106 -13.90 11.22 -27.57
C PHE A 106 -14.62 10.84 -26.27
N GLY A 107 -15.09 11.82 -25.49
CA GLY A 107 -15.95 11.56 -24.33
C GLY A 107 -17.29 10.90 -24.73
N LEU A 108 -17.92 11.39 -25.79
CA LEU A 108 -19.19 10.85 -26.30
C LEU A 108 -19.00 9.45 -26.90
N LEU A 109 -17.94 9.23 -27.69
CA LEU A 109 -17.54 7.91 -28.17
C LEU A 109 -17.26 6.93 -27.02
N GLY A 110 -16.52 7.36 -26.00
CA GLY A 110 -16.26 6.57 -24.79
C GLY A 110 -17.54 6.21 -24.05
N GLY A 111 -18.48 7.14 -23.93
CA GLY A 111 -19.80 6.91 -23.34
C GLY A 111 -20.64 5.90 -24.13
N VAL A 112 -20.72 6.04 -25.46
CA VAL A 112 -21.46 5.11 -26.33
C VAL A 112 -20.86 3.70 -26.27
N LEU A 113 -19.53 3.59 -26.29
CA LEU A 113 -18.84 2.30 -26.15
C LEU A 113 -19.05 1.69 -24.76
N GLY A 114 -19.03 2.50 -23.69
CA GLY A 114 -19.27 2.03 -22.33
C GLY A 114 -20.68 1.50 -22.12
N VAL A 115 -21.69 2.23 -22.60
CA VAL A 115 -23.10 1.82 -22.56
C VAL A 115 -23.33 0.58 -23.43
N GLY A 116 -22.78 0.55 -24.65
CA GLY A 116 -22.86 -0.60 -25.54
C GLY A 116 -22.23 -1.87 -24.95
N TYR A 117 -21.06 -1.73 -24.31
CA TYR A 117 -20.39 -2.83 -23.60
C TYR A 117 -21.23 -3.34 -22.42
N ALA A 118 -21.83 -2.44 -21.63
CA ALA A 118 -22.70 -2.81 -20.52
C ALA A 118 -23.92 -3.61 -21.01
N ILE A 119 -24.60 -3.14 -22.07
CA ILE A 119 -25.75 -3.85 -22.67
C ILE A 119 -25.35 -5.22 -23.21
N TYR A 120 -24.22 -5.29 -23.93
CA TYR A 120 -23.70 -6.55 -24.46
C TYR A 120 -23.37 -7.57 -23.35
N ARG A 121 -22.75 -7.11 -22.24
CA ARG A 121 -22.42 -7.96 -21.09
C ARG A 121 -23.67 -8.45 -20.36
N VAL A 122 -24.69 -7.62 -20.23
CA VAL A 122 -25.99 -8.01 -19.66
C VAL A 122 -26.70 -9.04 -20.55
N GLN A 123 -26.75 -8.83 -21.86
CA GLN A 123 -27.39 -9.79 -22.79
C GLN A 123 -26.65 -11.13 -22.84
N THR A 124 -25.31 -11.11 -22.82
CA THR A 124 -24.51 -12.34 -22.83
C THR A 124 -24.63 -13.13 -21.54
N GLN A 125 -24.86 -12.47 -20.40
CA GLN A 125 -25.26 -13.15 -19.16
C GLN A 125 -26.68 -13.72 -19.24
N ALA A 126 -27.64 -12.96 -19.74
CA ALA A 126 -29.04 -13.40 -19.86
C ALA A 126 -29.22 -14.62 -20.78
N ARG A 127 -28.29 -14.86 -21.72
CA ARG A 127 -28.27 -16.06 -22.58
C ARG A 127 -27.58 -17.28 -21.95
N ARG A 128 -26.91 -17.14 -20.81
CA ARG A 128 -26.13 -18.19 -20.15
C ARG A 128 -26.72 -18.69 -18.84
N GLY A 129 -27.78 -18.06 -18.33
CA GLY A 129 -28.63 -18.57 -17.24
C GLY A 129 -29.93 -19.11 -17.82
#